data_AF-A0A256HSB1-F1
#
_entry.id   AF-A0A256HSB1-F1
#
_cell.length_a   1.000
_cell.length_b   1.000
_cell.length_c   1.000
_cell.angle_alpha   90.00
_cell.angle_beta   90.00
_cell.angle_gamma   90.00
#
_symmetry.space_group_name_H-M   'P 1'
#
loop_
_entity.id
_entity.type
_entity.pdbx_description
1 polymer ?
#
loop_
_entity_poly.entity_id
_entity_poly.type
_entity_poly.pdbx_seq_one_letter_code
_entity_poly.pdbx_strand_id
1 'polypeptide(L)'
;YNRGIDSHFHQELEPEPESAKPKLKPMLHLSNKEFKEKFGYMSGSWRGKKPLQRNALIAIGHYKDKRAIDDLIKVMNNDPRPVIRGTAAWSLGKIGSQQAYDAIETAMKKETDSQVLFEMEKGLSFQKQT
;
A
#
# COMPACT_ATOMS: atom_id res chain seq x y z
N TYR A 1 -32.40 0.12 -9.00
CA TYR A 1 -32.12 -0.25 -10.40
C TYR A 1 -31.16 -1.43 -10.54
N ASN A 2 -30.17 -1.66 -9.65
CA ASN A 2 -29.19 -2.76 -9.82
C ASN A 2 -29.37 -3.99 -8.91
N ARG A 3 -30.46 -4.10 -8.15
CA ARG A 3 -30.66 -5.23 -7.22
C ARG A 3 -30.93 -6.51 -8.04
N GLY A 4 -30.11 -7.54 -7.82
CA GLY A 4 -30.23 -8.84 -8.50
C GLY A 4 -29.75 -8.87 -9.95
N ILE A 5 -29.09 -7.81 -10.41
CA ILE A 5 -28.47 -7.79 -11.74
C ILE A 5 -27.05 -8.34 -11.62
N ASP A 6 -26.82 -9.50 -12.25
CA ASP A 6 -25.53 -10.18 -12.35
C ASP A 6 -25.33 -10.65 -13.79
N SER A 7 -24.41 -10.01 -14.53
CA SER A 7 -24.32 -10.11 -15.98
C SER A 7 -23.00 -10.77 -16.40
N HIS A 8 -23.12 -11.93 -17.05
CA HIS A 8 -21.99 -12.78 -17.48
C HIS A 8 -22.06 -13.08 -18.99
N PHE A 9 -22.14 -12.03 -19.81
CA PHE A 9 -22.35 -12.17 -21.26
C PHE A 9 -21.05 -12.37 -22.05
N HIS A 10 -19.90 -12.05 -21.46
CA HIS A 10 -18.60 -12.00 -22.13
C HIS A 10 -17.56 -12.70 -21.26
N GLN A 11 -17.02 -13.82 -21.75
CA GLN A 11 -16.05 -14.63 -21.01
C GLN A 11 -14.76 -13.84 -20.71
N GLU A 12 -14.34 -12.97 -21.63
CA GLU A 12 -13.17 -12.10 -21.49
C GLU A 12 -13.32 -11.01 -20.42
N LEU A 13 -14.55 -10.76 -19.95
CA LEU A 13 -14.83 -9.83 -18.85
C LEU A 13 -15.02 -10.53 -17.51
N GLU A 14 -14.95 -11.87 -17.47
CA GLU A 14 -15.00 -12.61 -16.22
C GLU A 14 -13.80 -12.26 -15.33
N PRO A 15 -14.02 -11.90 -14.05
CA PRO A 15 -12.93 -11.48 -13.19
C PRO A 15 -12.09 -12.69 -12.76
N GLU A 16 -10.81 -12.67 -13.10
CA GLU A 16 -9.85 -13.60 -12.50
C GLU A 16 -9.66 -13.26 -11.01
N PRO A 17 -9.96 -14.17 -10.07
CA PRO A 17 -10.00 -13.82 -8.64
C PRO A 17 -8.71 -13.23 -8.09
N GLU A 18 -7.55 -13.71 -8.54
CA GLU A 18 -6.25 -13.23 -8.06
C GLU A 18 -5.89 -11.83 -8.58
N SER A 19 -6.38 -11.47 -9.77
CA SER A 19 -6.15 -10.17 -10.40
C SER A 19 -7.19 -9.13 -9.95
N ALA A 20 -8.45 -9.55 -9.80
CA ALA A 20 -9.55 -8.71 -9.34
C ALA A 20 -9.52 -8.45 -7.82
N LYS A 21 -9.04 -9.41 -7.01
CA LYS A 21 -8.88 -9.28 -5.56
C LYS A 21 -7.49 -9.73 -5.09
N PRO A 22 -6.44 -8.96 -5.41
CA PRO A 22 -5.07 -9.37 -5.12
C PRO A 22 -4.74 -9.33 -3.64
N LYS A 23 -3.78 -10.17 -3.23
CA LYS A 23 -3.19 -10.13 -1.89
C LYS A 23 -2.35 -8.86 -1.74
N LEU A 24 -2.54 -8.10 -0.66
CA LEU A 24 -1.91 -6.80 -0.48
C LEU A 24 -0.39 -6.85 -0.26
N LYS A 25 0.12 -7.80 0.54
CA LYS A 25 1.56 -7.87 0.86
C LYS A 25 2.45 -8.10 -0.38
N PRO A 26 2.14 -9.07 -1.27
CA PRO A 26 2.92 -9.24 -2.50
C PRO A 26 2.95 -7.99 -3.39
N MET A 27 1.88 -7.17 -3.35
CA MET A 27 1.82 -5.96 -4.18
C MET A 27 2.88 -4.93 -3.79
N LEU A 28 3.33 -4.91 -2.53
CA LEU A 28 4.34 -3.97 -2.06
C LEU A 28 5.68 -4.14 -2.77
N HIS A 29 6.00 -5.36 -3.18
CA HIS A 29 7.31 -5.75 -3.70
C HIS A 29 7.32 -6.04 -5.21
N LEU A 30 6.20 -5.81 -5.91
CA LEU A 30 6.09 -6.07 -7.35
C LEU A 30 7.17 -5.35 -8.16
N SER A 31 7.91 -6.11 -8.96
CA SER A 31 8.74 -5.57 -10.03
C SER A 31 7.87 -5.01 -11.17
N ASN A 32 8.46 -4.19 -12.04
CA ASN A 32 7.77 -3.71 -13.24
C ASN A 32 7.37 -4.86 -14.17
N LYS A 33 8.20 -5.91 -14.25
CA LYS A 33 7.96 -7.10 -15.07
C LYS A 33 6.75 -7.86 -14.55
N GLU A 34 6.76 -8.24 -13.27
CA GLU A 34 5.65 -8.98 -12.65
C GLU A 34 4.34 -8.18 -12.69
N PHE A 35 4.40 -6.85 -12.52
CA PHE A 35 3.22 -6.01 -12.66
C PHE A 35 2.63 -6.06 -14.07
N LYS A 36 3.49 -5.96 -15.11
CA LYS A 36 3.04 -6.00 -16.51
C LYS A 36 2.44 -7.36 -16.86
N GLU A 37 3.07 -8.44 -16.40
CA GLU A 37 2.60 -9.81 -16.63
C GLU A 37 1.25 -10.08 -15.95
N LYS A 38 1.08 -9.64 -14.69
CA LYS A 38 -0.13 -9.94 -13.91
C LYS A 38 -1.30 -8.98 -14.14
N PHE A 39 -1.02 -7.69 -14.34
CA PHE A 39 -2.06 -6.66 -14.39
C PHE A 39 -2.13 -5.94 -15.72
N GLY A 40 -1.15 -6.10 -16.62
CA GLY A 40 -1.01 -5.27 -17.82
C GLY A 40 -2.17 -5.36 -18.82
N TYR A 41 -2.95 -6.43 -18.81
CA TYR A 41 -4.13 -6.59 -19.64
C TYR A 41 -5.38 -5.89 -19.07
N MET A 42 -5.36 -5.51 -17.79
CA MET A 42 -6.50 -4.87 -17.13
C MET A 42 -6.52 -3.37 -17.38
N SER A 43 -7.71 -2.81 -17.53
CA SER A 43 -7.93 -1.36 -17.64
C SER A 43 -7.30 -0.58 -16.48
N GLY A 44 -7.33 -1.13 -15.26
CA GLY A 44 -6.74 -0.52 -14.06
C GLY A 44 -5.22 -0.33 -14.09
N SER A 45 -4.52 -0.94 -15.04
CA SER A 45 -3.04 -0.88 -15.14
C SER A 45 -2.51 0.36 -15.87
N TRP A 46 -3.38 1.15 -16.50
CA TRP A 46 -3.02 2.29 -17.35
C TRP A 46 -2.13 3.37 -16.69
N ARG A 47 -2.14 3.48 -15.35
CA ARG A 47 -1.27 4.40 -14.57
C ARG A 47 -0.03 3.72 -13.98
N GLY A 48 0.24 2.48 -14.37
CA GLY A 48 1.34 1.68 -13.85
C GLY A 48 1.15 1.24 -12.40
N LYS A 49 2.20 0.64 -11.82
CA LYS A 49 2.13 0.01 -10.49
C LYS A 49 2.06 1.00 -9.34
N LYS A 50 2.59 2.22 -9.48
CA LYS A 50 2.78 3.17 -8.35
C LYS A 50 1.46 3.46 -7.61
N PRO A 51 0.35 3.86 -8.28
CA PRO A 51 -0.92 4.09 -7.59
C PRO A 51 -1.48 2.84 -6.93
N LEU A 52 -1.32 1.68 -7.58
CA LEU A 52 -1.78 0.41 -7.06
C LEU A 52 -1.02 -0.01 -5.78
N GLN A 53 0.31 0.13 -5.78
CA GLN A 53 1.15 -0.11 -4.60
C GLN A 53 0.82 0.84 -3.45
N ARG A 54 0.63 2.14 -3.74
CA ARG A 54 0.21 3.12 -2.74
C ARG A 54 -1.13 2.73 -2.11
N ASN A 55 -2.11 2.34 -2.91
CA ASN A 55 -3.42 1.94 -2.41
C ASN A 55 -3.34 0.66 -1.57
N ALA A 56 -2.45 -0.28 -1.91
CA ALA A 56 -2.20 -1.46 -1.10
C ALA A 56 -1.65 -1.10 0.29
N LEU A 57 -0.70 -0.16 0.39
CA LEU A 57 -0.19 0.34 1.68
C LEU A 57 -1.33 0.92 2.53
N ILE A 58 -2.14 1.81 1.96
CA ILE A 58 -3.28 2.44 2.65
C ILE A 58 -4.26 1.37 3.15
N ALA A 59 -4.60 0.39 2.30
CA ALA A 59 -5.50 -0.69 2.66
C ALA A 59 -4.95 -1.52 3.84
N ILE A 60 -3.66 -1.86 3.83
CA ILE A 60 -3.00 -2.56 4.95
C ILE A 60 -3.13 -1.75 6.24
N GLY A 61 -2.88 -0.42 6.18
CA GLY A 61 -3.05 0.49 7.31
C GLY A 61 -4.48 0.51 7.84
N HIS A 62 -5.48 0.58 6.96
CA HIS A 62 -6.90 0.56 7.32
C HIS A 62 -7.33 -0.75 7.98
N TYR A 63 -6.84 -1.88 7.49
CA TYR A 63 -7.10 -3.20 8.09
C TYR A 63 -6.33 -3.42 9.40
N LYS A 64 -5.43 -2.49 9.78
CA LYS A 64 -4.53 -2.62 10.93
C LYS A 64 -3.79 -3.97 10.96
N ASP A 65 -3.37 -4.46 9.79
CA ASP A 65 -2.72 -5.77 9.68
C ASP A 65 -1.30 -5.74 10.25
N LYS A 66 -1.17 -6.06 11.54
CA LYS A 66 0.11 -6.13 12.25
C LYS A 66 1.11 -7.09 11.60
N ARG A 67 0.65 -8.09 10.86
CA ARG A 67 1.53 -9.06 10.18
C ARG A 67 2.29 -8.42 9.01
N ALA A 68 1.92 -7.20 8.59
CA ALA A 68 2.57 -6.47 7.50
C ALA A 68 3.58 -5.42 7.99
N ILE A 69 3.79 -5.28 9.32
CA ILE A 69 4.68 -4.25 9.87
C ILE A 69 6.09 -4.35 9.27
N ASP A 70 6.70 -5.53 9.25
CA ASP A 70 8.05 -5.70 8.71
C ASP A 70 8.14 -5.37 7.21
N ASP A 71 7.10 -5.69 6.43
CA ASP A 71 7.02 -5.32 5.02
C ASP A 71 6.94 -3.80 4.84
N LEU A 72 6.11 -3.13 5.63
CA LEU A 72 5.96 -1.68 5.60
C LEU A 72 7.24 -0.96 6.04
N ILE A 73 7.94 -1.48 7.06
CA ILE A 73 9.24 -0.95 7.50
C ILE A 73 10.25 -1.03 6.36
N LYS A 74 10.31 -2.17 5.64
CA LYS A 74 11.18 -2.32 4.47
C LYS A 74 10.85 -1.30 3.37
N VAL A 75 9.57 -1.11 3.06
CA VAL A 75 9.12 -0.13 2.05
C VAL A 75 9.48 1.29 2.47
N MET A 76 9.18 1.67 3.72
CA MET A 76 9.48 2.99 4.28
C MET A 76 10.97 3.32 4.21
N ASN A 77 11.85 2.34 4.42
CA ASN A 77 13.29 2.57 4.46
C ASN A 77 13.98 2.53 3.08
N ASN A 78 13.45 1.76 2.13
CA ASN A 78 14.20 1.38 0.92
C ASN A 78 13.54 1.82 -0.39
N ASP A 79 12.27 2.22 -0.40
CA ASP A 79 11.62 2.60 -1.66
C ASP A 79 12.19 3.92 -2.19
N PRO A 80 12.61 3.99 -3.47
CA PRO A 80 13.19 5.21 -4.03
C PRO A 80 12.17 6.34 -4.16
N ARG A 81 10.86 6.04 -4.12
CA ARG A 81 9.79 7.01 -4.39
C ARG A 81 9.28 7.61 -3.07
N PRO A 82 9.42 8.93 -2.85
CA PRO A 82 8.98 9.59 -1.61
C PRO A 82 7.53 9.28 -1.22
N VAL A 83 6.61 9.39 -2.17
CA VAL A 83 5.18 9.09 -1.94
C VAL A 83 4.96 7.69 -1.36
N ILE A 84 5.75 6.69 -1.79
CA ILE A 84 5.63 5.31 -1.30
C ILE A 84 6.20 5.19 0.11
N ARG A 85 7.36 5.81 0.39
CA ARG A 85 7.93 5.84 1.75
C ARG A 85 6.99 6.52 2.75
N GLY A 86 6.49 7.70 2.40
CA GLY A 86 5.55 8.45 3.25
C GLY A 86 4.25 7.68 3.49
N THR A 87 3.67 7.07 2.45
CA THR A 87 2.46 6.25 2.61
C THR A 87 2.71 5.03 3.52
N ALA A 88 3.89 4.40 3.45
CA ALA A 88 4.25 3.30 4.33
C ALA A 88 4.38 3.77 5.79
N ALA A 89 5.02 4.91 6.04
CA ALA A 89 5.10 5.52 7.37
C ALA A 89 3.71 5.85 7.95
N TRP A 90 2.84 6.47 7.15
CA TRP A 90 1.47 6.75 7.56
C TRP A 90 0.69 5.47 7.90
N SER A 91 0.86 4.42 7.08
CA SER A 91 0.19 3.13 7.28
C SER A 91 0.69 2.41 8.53
N LEU A 92 1.99 2.49 8.83
CA LEU A 92 2.59 2.01 10.08
C LEU A 92 1.97 2.71 11.29
N GLY A 93 1.85 4.04 11.24
CA GLY A 93 1.20 4.81 12.30
C GLY A 93 -0.27 4.43 12.49
N LYS A 94 -0.99 4.18 11.39
CA LYS A 94 -2.39 3.71 11.41
C LYS A 94 -2.58 2.32 12.03
N ILE A 95 -1.63 1.41 11.81
CA ILE A 95 -1.64 0.08 12.46
C ILE A 95 -1.52 0.23 13.97
N GLY A 96 -0.72 1.19 14.43
CA GLY A 96 -0.67 1.62 15.84
C GLY A 96 -0.02 0.60 16.77
N SER A 97 1.13 0.07 16.39
CA SER A 97 1.95 -0.78 17.27
C SER A 97 3.20 -0.03 17.72
N GLN A 98 3.74 -0.36 18.89
CA GLN A 98 4.99 0.27 19.37
C GLN A 98 6.14 0.08 18.37
N GLN A 99 6.31 -1.13 17.84
CA GLN A 99 7.29 -1.42 16.79
C GLN A 99 7.15 -0.49 15.57
N ALA A 100 5.92 -0.17 15.18
CA ALA A 100 5.66 0.72 14.05
C ALA A 100 6.06 2.17 14.35
N TYR A 101 5.75 2.67 15.55
CA TYR A 101 6.14 4.02 15.98
C TYR A 101 7.66 4.16 16.11
N ASP A 102 8.32 3.20 16.78
CA ASP A 102 9.78 3.18 16.94
C ASP A 102 10.51 3.17 15.58
N ALA A 103 9.95 2.43 14.62
CA ALA A 103 10.48 2.37 13.26
C ALA A 103 10.35 3.70 12.51
N ILE A 104 9.23 4.42 12.68
CA ILE A 104 9.04 5.74 12.08
C ILE A 104 10.03 6.74 12.67
N GLU A 105 10.15 6.81 14.00
CA GLU A 105 11.10 7.72 14.68
C GLU A 105 12.55 7.46 14.25
N THR A 106 12.92 6.19 14.10
CA THR A 106 14.25 5.80 13.61
C THR A 106 14.46 6.23 12.16
N ALA A 107 13.46 6.07 11.30
CA ALA A 107 13.56 6.44 9.90
C ALA A 107 13.60 7.97 9.69
N MET A 108 12.90 8.76 10.52
CA MET A 108 12.92 10.23 10.45
C MET A 108 14.32 10.81 10.63
N LYS A 109 15.21 10.16 11.39
CA LYS A 109 16.59 10.64 11.63
C LYS A 109 17.44 10.73 10.36
N LYS A 110 17.07 10.02 9.30
CA LYS A 110 17.81 9.94 8.03
C LYS A 110 17.01 10.40 6.82
N GLU A 111 15.71 10.64 6.97
CA GLU A 111 14.86 11.09 5.88
C GLU A 111 15.08 12.58 5.62
N THR A 112 15.17 12.95 4.34
CA THR A 112 15.44 14.33 3.91
C THR A 112 14.30 14.91 3.08
N ASP A 113 13.41 14.05 2.56
CA ASP A 113 12.25 14.50 1.80
C ASP A 113 11.16 15.04 2.74
N SER A 114 10.81 16.31 2.57
CA SER A 114 9.85 17.01 3.42
C SER A 114 8.44 16.42 3.35
N GLN A 115 8.03 15.84 2.22
CA GLN A 115 6.73 15.18 2.10
C GLN A 115 6.70 13.87 2.87
N VAL A 116 7.82 13.13 2.88
CA VAL A 116 7.92 11.90 3.68
C VAL A 116 7.90 12.22 5.16
N LEU A 117 8.67 13.23 5.59
CA LEU A 117 8.69 13.68 6.99
C LEU A 117 7.29 14.08 7.47
N PHE A 118 6.54 14.82 6.65
CA PHE A 118 5.15 15.19 6.95
C PHE A 118 4.23 13.98 7.13
N GLU A 119 4.37 12.95 6.29
CA GLU A 119 3.58 11.72 6.46
C GLU A 119 4.05 10.86 7.65
N MET A 120 5.35 10.90 7.99
CA MET A 120 5.89 10.28 9.21
C MET A 120 5.31 10.94 10.47
N GLU A 121 5.29 12.28 10.53
CA GLU A 121 4.68 13.04 11.62
C GLU A 121 3.20 12.73 11.79
N LYS A 122 2.45 12.68 10.69
CA LYS A 122 1.05 12.23 10.71
C LYS A 122 0.93 10.81 11.26
N GLY A 123 1.80 9.90 10.84
CA GLY A 123 1.86 8.53 11.34
C GLY A 123 2.03 8.47 12.87
N LEU A 124 2.99 9.24 13.41
CA LEU A 124 3.24 9.34 14.85
C LEU A 124 2.08 10.00 15.61
N SER A 125 1.35 10.93 14.98
CA SER A 125 0.22 11.62 15.62
C SER A 125 -0.90 10.66 16.09
N PHE A 126 -1.02 9.47 15.48
CA PHE A 126 -1.99 8.47 15.88
C PHE A 126 -1.70 7.85 17.26
N GLN A 127 -0.44 7.87 17.72
CA GLN A 127 -0.07 7.36 19.04
C GLN A 127 -0.74 8.17 20.17
N LYS A 128 -0.90 9.48 19.97
CA LYS A 128 -1.50 10.41 20.94
C LYS A 128 -3.04 10.33 20.99
N GLN A 129 -3.65 9.63 20.04
CA GLN A 129 -5.11 9.50 19.89
C GLN A 129 -5.63 8.15 20.43
N THR A 130 -4.74 7.30 20.93
CA THR A 130 -5.05 5.97 21.49
C THR A 130 -4.96 6.02 23.00
#